data_AF-J9FPD9-F1
#
_entry.id   AF-J9FPD9-F1
#
_cell.length_a   1.000
_cell.length_b   1.000
_cell.length_c   1.000
_cell.angle_alpha   90.00
_cell.angle_beta   90.00
_cell.angle_gamma   90.00
#
_symmetry.space_group_name_H-M   'P 1'
#
loop_
_entity.id
_entity.type
_entity.pdbx_description
1 polymer ?
#
loop_
_entity_poly.entity_id
_entity_poly.type
_entity_poly.pdbx_seq_one_letter_code
_entity_poly.pdbx_strand_id
1 'polypeptide(L)' 'AIFEVNQQVILAGLYNGGFFDVAAFYGGTCLRIFHGLQRFSEDMDFSLLAPDDKFDFMKYFQPIIDEFAIVGREV' A
#
# COMPACT_ATOMS: atom_id res chain seq x y z
N ALA A 1 -0.49 16.39 -3.36
CA ALA A 1 -1.58 16.16 -2.39
C ALA A 1 -2.45 14.97 -2.81
N ILE A 2 -3.09 14.98 -4.00
CA ILE A 2 -3.98 13.88 -4.45
C ILE A 2 -3.25 12.52 -4.56
N PHE A 3 -2.03 12.49 -5.09
CA PHE A 3 -1.26 11.24 -5.25
C PHE A 3 -0.88 10.59 -3.92
N GLU A 4 -0.49 11.38 -2.91
CA GLU A 4 -0.14 10.86 -1.58
C GLU A 4 -1.38 10.31 -0.86
N VAL A 5 -2.57 10.91 -1.06
CA VAL A 5 -3.84 10.37 -0.55
C VAL A 5 -4.13 9.00 -1.18
N ASN A 6 -3.90 8.83 -2.49
CA ASN A 6 -4.07 7.52 -3.14
C ASN A 6 -3.13 6.47 -2.52
N GLN A 7 -1.87 6.82 -2.27
CA GLN A 7 -0.91 5.92 -1.61
C GLN A 7 -1.38 5.54 -0.19
N GLN A 8 -1.94 6.47 0.57
CA GLN A 8 -2.51 6.21 1.90
C GLN A 8 -3.75 5.29 1.83
N VAL A 9 -4.63 5.49 0.86
CA VAL A 9 -5.80 4.63 0.60
C VAL A 9 -5.36 3.22 0.21
N ILE A 10 -4.34 3.08 -0.65
CA ILE A 10 -3.75 1.78 -0.99
C ILE A 10 -3.21 1.09 0.26
N LEU A 11 -2.47 1.79 1.13
CA LEU A 11 -1.97 1.21 2.39
C LEU A 11 -3.09 0.74 3.32
N ALA A 12 -4.19 1.50 3.40
CA ALA A 12 -5.36 1.10 4.19
C ALA A 12 -6.04 -0.17 3.61
N GLY A 13 -6.25 -0.24 2.30
CA GLY A 13 -6.80 -1.44 1.65
C GLY A 13 -5.89 -2.67 1.80
N LEU A 14 -4.57 -2.49 1.65
CA LEU A 14 -3.59 -3.55 1.91
C LEU A 14 -3.63 -4.04 3.36
N TYR A 15 -3.75 -3.13 4.33
CA TYR A 15 -3.92 -3.49 5.74
C TYR A 15 -5.20 -4.27 5.98
N ASN A 16 -6.33 -3.80 5.45
CA ASN A 16 -7.63 -4.48 5.58
C ASN A 16 -7.65 -5.86 4.90
N GLY A 17 -6.86 -6.04 3.84
CA GLY A 17 -6.64 -7.33 3.18
C GLY A 17 -5.65 -8.28 3.86
N GLY A 18 -5.04 -7.89 5.00
CA GLY A 18 -4.06 -8.71 5.72
C GLY A 18 -2.68 -8.79 5.06
N PHE A 19 -2.33 -7.86 4.16
CA PHE A 19 -1.06 -7.90 3.44
C PHE A 19 0.15 -7.78 4.38
N PHE A 20 0.03 -6.97 5.42
CA PHE A 20 1.12 -6.72 6.36
C PHE A 20 1.41 -7.87 7.34
N ASP A 21 0.61 -8.95 7.31
CA ASP A 21 0.93 -10.19 8.01
C ASP A 21 2.09 -10.95 7.34
N VAL A 22 2.32 -10.70 6.03
CA VAL A 22 3.30 -11.43 5.21
C VAL A 22 4.30 -10.52 4.50
N ALA A 23 4.08 -9.21 4.47
CA ALA A 23 4.94 -8.25 3.78
C ALA A 23 5.24 -7.00 4.61
N ALA A 24 6.39 -6.36 4.32
CA ALA A 24 6.81 -5.09 4.90
C ALA A 24 6.78 -3.98 3.86
N PHE A 25 6.33 -2.80 4.27
CA PHE A 25 6.41 -1.57 3.47
C PHE A 25 7.71 -0.83 3.77
N TYR A 26 8.49 -0.51 2.74
CA TYR A 26 9.76 0.21 2.88
C TYR A 26 9.96 1.23 1.74
N GLY A 27 11.15 1.79 1.66
CA GLY A 27 11.53 2.69 0.57
C GLY A 27 11.14 4.16 0.79
N GLY A 28 11.18 4.93 -0.29
CA GLY A 28 11.04 6.39 -0.25
C GLY A 28 9.67 6.86 0.24
N THR A 29 8.61 6.16 -0.18
CA THR A 29 7.23 6.51 0.18
C THR A 29 6.91 6.14 1.63
N CYS A 30 7.50 5.06 2.15
CA CYS A 30 7.43 4.74 3.58
C CYS A 30 8.08 5.84 4.43
N LEU A 31 9.29 6.28 4.06
CA LEU A 31 9.96 7.41 4.72
C LEU A 31 9.17 8.72 4.59
N ARG A 32 8.51 8.94 3.46
CA ARG A 32 7.64 10.10 3.24
C ARG A 32 6.44 10.10 4.18
N ILE A 33 5.66 9.02 4.20
CA ILE A 33 4.38 8.94 4.92
C ILE A 33 4.60 8.81 6.43
N PHE A 34 5.49 7.92 6.87
CA PHE A 34 5.63 7.59 8.31
C PHE A 34 6.77 8.33 9.00
N HIS A 35 7.76 8.85 8.26
CA HIS A 35 8.94 9.50 8.83
C HIS A 35 9.15 10.95 8.36
N GLY A 36 8.20 11.52 7.62
CA GLY A 36 8.19 12.94 7.27
C GLY A 36 9.27 13.39 6.28
N LEU A 37 9.77 12.48 5.43
CA LEU A 37 10.76 12.82 4.40
C LEU A 37 10.27 14.00 3.54
N GLN A 38 11.12 15.02 3.38
CA GLN A 38 10.78 16.31 2.74
C GLN A 38 10.92 16.27 1.20
N ARG A 39 10.59 15.15 0.57
CA ARG A 39 10.45 15.04 -0.88
C ARG A 39 9.29 14.11 -1.23
N PHE A 40 8.63 14.37 -2.34
CA PHE A 40 7.65 13.42 -2.88
C PHE A 40 8.36 12.12 -3.32
N SER A 41 7.61 11.02 -3.27
CA SER A 41 8.03 9.70 -3.70
C SER A 41 6.79 9.02 -4.28
N GLU A 42 6.92 8.48 -5.49
CA GLU A 42 5.79 7.97 -6.26
C GLU A 42 5.60 6.45 -6.08
N ASP A 43 6.71 5.72 -6.12
CA ASP A 43 6.71 4.25 -6.02
C ASP A 43 6.38 3.76 -4.61
N MET A 44 5.73 2.60 -4.50
CA MET A 44 5.48 1.93 -3.24
C MET A 44 6.25 0.60 -3.22
N ASP A 45 7.25 0.49 -2.34
CA ASP A 45 8.13 -0.67 -2.27
C ASP A 45 7.70 -1.63 -1.15
N PHE A 46 7.55 -2.91 -1.50
CA PHE A 46 7.20 -3.96 -0.55
C PHE A 46 8.09 -5.18 -0.71
N SER A 47 8.34 -5.86 0.40
CA SER A 47 9.06 -7.14 0.43
C SER A 47 8.28 -8.13 1.28
N LEU A 48 8.32 -9.41 0.90
CA LEU A 48 7.81 -10.45 1.77
C LEU A 48 8.72 -10.60 2.99
N LEU A 49 8.13 -10.87 4.14
CA LEU A 49 8.84 -11.14 5.39
C LEU A 49 9.64 -12.45 5.32
N ALA A 50 9.16 -13.40 4.50
CA ALA A 50 9.85 -14.63 4.14
C ALA A 50 9.58 -14.96 2.66
N PRO A 51 10.52 -15.63 1.95
CA PRO A 51 10.27 -16.06 0.58
C PRO A 51 9.03 -16.97 0.49
N ASP A 52 8.14 -16.69 -0.47
CA ASP A 52 6.98 -17.53 -0.76
C ASP A 52 6.74 -17.58 -2.28
N ASP A 53 7.06 -18.72 -2.89
CA ASP A 53 6.89 -18.97 -4.33
C ASP A 53 5.41 -19.04 -4.75
N LYS A 54 4.49 -19.16 -3.79
CA LYS A 54 3.04 -19.19 -4.04
C LYS A 54 2.37 -17.87 -3.71
N PHE A 55 3.16 -16.84 -3.37
CA PHE A 55 2.64 -15.52 -3.11
C PHE A 55 1.90 -14.99 -4.34
N ASP A 56 0.69 -14.48 -4.11
CA ASP A 56 -0.17 -13.93 -5.13
C ASP A 56 -0.68 -12.57 -4.69
N PHE A 57 -0.09 -11.52 -5.28
CA PHE A 57 -0.43 -10.14 -4.95
C PHE A 57 -1.85 -9.76 -5.39
N MET A 58 -2.42 -10.46 -6.38
CA MET A 58 -3.75 -10.15 -6.92
C MET A 58 -4.85 -10.28 -5.87
N LYS A 59 -4.62 -11.10 -4.82
CA LYS A 59 -5.54 -11.26 -3.68
C LYS A 59 -5.83 -9.95 -2.94
N TYR A 60 -4.93 -8.99 -3.01
CA TYR A 60 -5.06 -7.70 -2.32
C TYR A 60 -5.70 -6.61 -3.18
N PHE A 61 -6.05 -6.90 -4.45
CA PHE A 61 -6.65 -5.90 -5.34
C PHE A 61 -8.06 -5.52 -4.89
N GLN A 62 -8.90 -6.50 -4.55
CA GLN A 62 -10.27 -6.20 -4.11
C GLN A 62 -10.28 -5.36 -2.82
N PRO A 63 -9.51 -5.68 -1.77
CA PRO A 63 -9.38 -4.81 -0.60
C PRO A 63 -8.97 -3.36 -0.92
N ILE A 64 -8.06 -3.16 -1.89
CA ILE A 64 -7.69 -1.81 -2.33
C ILE A 64 -8.87 -1.11 -3.01
N ILE A 65 -9.54 -1.77 -3.95
CA ILE A 65 -10.70 -1.21 -4.66
C ILE A 65 -11.82 -0.85 -3.68
N ASP A 66 -12.10 -1.73 -2.71
CA ASP A 66 -13.11 -1.49 -1.69
C ASP A 66 -12.77 -0.25 -0.84
N GLU A 67 -11.50 -0.05 -0.50
CA GLU A 67 -11.04 1.14 0.23
C GLU A 67 -11.19 2.42 -0.60
N PHE A 68 -10.90 2.36 -1.91
CA PHE A 68 -11.18 3.47 -2.82
C PHE A 68 -12.67 3.80 -2.91
N ALA A 69 -13.54 2.78 -2.95
CA ALA A 69 -14.99 2.96 -2.98
C ALA A 69 -15.51 3.62 -1.69
N ILE A 70 -14.97 3.27 -0.52
CA ILE A 70 -15.31 3.91 0.78
C ILE A 70 -15.02 5.41 0.77
N VAL A 71 -13.92 5.83 0.15
CA VAL A 71 -13.57 7.26 0.01
C VAL A 71 -14.25 7.94 -1.19
N GLY A 72 -15.21 7.27 -1.84
CA GLY A 72 -16.02 7.79 -2.93
C GLY A 72 -15.30 7.89 -4.28
N ARG A 73 -14.34 6.99 -4.55
CA ARG A 73 -13.56 6.94 -5.80
C ARG A 73 -13.73 5.59 -6.49
N GLU A 74 -13.91 5.60 -7.80
CA GLU A 74 -13.81 4.42 -8.65
C GLU A 74 -12.39 4.33 -9.24
N VAL A 75 -11.83 3.12 -9.27
CA VAL A 75 -10.49 2.78 -9.79
C VAL A 75 -10.49 1.43 -10.48
#